data_AF-A0A9E4B2F6-F1
#
_entry.id   AF-A0A9E4B2F6-F1
#
_cell.length_a   1.000
_cell.length_b   1.000
_cell.length_c   1.000
_cell.angle_alpha   90.00
_cell.angle_beta   90.00
_cell.angle_gamma   90.00
#
_symmetry.space_group_name_H-M   'P 1'
#
loop_
_entity.id
_entity.type
_entity.pdbx_description
1 polymer ?
#
loop_
_entity_poly.entity_id
_entity_poly.type
_entity_poly.pdbx_seq_one_letter_code
_entity_poly.pdbx_strand_id
1 'polypeptide(L)'
;GYHGDTFGAMSVCDPVTGMHEKFANVLPKHFFAPRPTSRFGEELNNDDRDNLTSLVETHHAEIAALVLEPIVQGAGGMWFYSAEYLEHARQLCDEFDLLLVFDEIATGFGRTGEMFAVDHVDIAPDVLCLGKALTGGTMTLAACLANERIAT
;
A
#
# COMPACT_ATOMS: atom_id res chain seq x y z
N GLY A 1 -1.70 -0.33 6.57
CA GLY A 1 -2.08 -1.73 6.32
C GLY A 1 -1.28 -2.65 7.22
N TYR A 2 -1.04 -3.89 6.79
CA TYR A 2 -0.07 -4.81 7.40
C TYR A 2 0.93 -5.29 6.35
N HIS A 3 2.22 -5.11 6.64
CA HIS A 3 3.33 -5.34 5.72
C HIS A 3 4.37 -6.32 6.27
N GLY A 4 4.14 -6.90 7.46
CA GLY A 4 5.01 -7.87 8.12
C GLY A 4 5.49 -7.45 9.51
N ASP A 5 6.25 -8.34 10.15
CA ASP A 5 6.65 -8.24 11.57
C ASP A 5 8.15 -7.97 11.79
N THR A 6 8.93 -7.75 10.74
CA THR A 6 10.31 -7.24 10.87
C THR A 6 10.29 -5.74 11.14
N PHE A 7 11.32 -5.14 11.76
CA PHE A 7 11.25 -3.73 12.18
C PHE A 7 10.94 -2.74 11.04
N GLY A 8 11.49 -2.94 9.84
CA GLY A 8 11.15 -2.09 8.69
C GLY A 8 9.68 -2.22 8.30
N ALA A 9 9.22 -3.44 8.03
CA ALA A 9 7.84 -3.74 7.68
C ALA A 9 6.84 -3.30 8.75
N MET A 10 7.14 -3.60 10.01
CA MET A 10 6.30 -3.24 11.16
C MET A 10 6.16 -1.73 11.29
N SER A 11 7.20 -0.96 10.98
CA SER A 11 7.14 0.51 11.08
C SER A 11 6.14 1.14 10.11
N VAL A 12 5.80 0.46 8.99
CA VAL A 12 4.77 0.93 8.04
C VAL A 12 3.41 0.23 8.21
N CYS A 13 3.28 -0.68 9.18
CA CYS A 13 1.99 -1.25 9.58
C CYS A 13 1.14 -0.23 10.36
N ASP A 14 -0.17 -0.47 10.47
CA ASP A 14 -1.07 0.32 11.33
C ASP A 14 -0.50 0.50 12.74
N PRO A 15 -0.29 1.75 13.22
CA PRO A 15 0.30 2.02 14.53
C PRO A 15 -0.65 1.82 15.71
N VAL A 16 -1.96 1.74 15.47
CA VAL A 16 -2.99 1.68 16.53
C VAL A 16 -3.20 0.24 17.01
N THR A 17 -2.87 -0.76 16.19
CA THR A 17 -3.15 -2.16 16.48
C THR A 17 -1.94 -3.07 16.31
N GLY A 18 -1.98 -4.24 16.94
CA GLY A 18 -1.03 -5.33 16.69
C GLY A 18 0.36 -5.12 17.28
N MET A 19 1.39 -5.50 16.51
CA MET A 19 2.79 -5.47 16.97
C MET A 19 3.41 -4.09 16.90
N HIS A 20 2.98 -3.21 15.98
CA HIS A 20 3.53 -1.86 15.87
C HIS A 20 3.46 -1.12 17.20
N GLU A 21 2.27 -1.06 17.83
CA GLU A 21 2.06 -0.38 19.11
C GLU A 21 3.08 -0.83 20.18
N LYS A 22 3.35 -2.15 20.25
CA LYS A 22 4.26 -2.73 21.24
C LYS A 22 5.72 -2.36 21.04
N PHE A 23 6.13 -2.06 19.81
CA PHE A 23 7.50 -1.70 19.45
C PHE A 23 7.66 -0.22 19.09
N ALA A 24 6.62 0.61 19.28
CA ALA A 24 6.58 1.99 18.81
C ALA A 24 7.76 2.88 19.28
N ASN A 25 8.42 2.55 20.39
CA ASN A 25 9.56 3.32 20.91
C ASN A 25 10.89 3.05 20.18
N VAL A 26 10.97 1.97 19.38
CA VAL A 26 12.19 1.57 18.65
C VAL A 26 12.00 1.55 17.13
N LEU A 27 10.76 1.71 16.65
CA LEU A 27 10.46 1.76 15.23
C LEU A 27 10.69 3.17 14.66
N PRO A 28 11.18 3.29 13.41
CA PRO A 28 11.11 4.52 12.65
C PRO A 28 9.68 5.10 12.63
N LYS A 29 9.56 6.42 12.61
CA LYS A 29 8.28 7.12 12.55
C LYS A 29 7.94 7.46 11.11
N HIS A 30 6.68 7.25 10.75
CA HIS A 30 6.13 7.49 9.42
C HIS A 30 4.79 8.22 9.53
N PHE A 31 4.35 8.80 8.42
CA PHE A 31 3.04 9.43 8.31
C PHE A 31 2.00 8.39 7.87
N PHE A 32 0.81 8.45 8.47
CA PHE A 32 -0.28 7.52 8.19
C PHE A 32 -1.53 8.28 7.76
N ALA A 33 -1.98 8.04 6.53
CA ALA A 33 -3.28 8.48 6.08
C ALA A 33 -4.39 7.70 6.82
N PRO A 34 -5.56 8.31 7.07
CA PRO A 34 -6.73 7.58 7.53
C PRO A 34 -7.07 6.41 6.61
N ARG A 35 -7.68 5.36 7.16
CA ARG A 35 -8.19 4.26 6.34
C ARG A 35 -9.25 4.80 5.37
N PRO A 36 -9.16 4.53 4.05
CA PRO A 36 -10.16 4.97 3.09
C PRO A 36 -11.56 4.47 3.44
N THR A 37 -12.55 5.31 3.21
CA THR A 37 -13.95 5.05 3.53
C THR A 37 -14.78 4.65 2.30
N SER A 38 -14.43 5.15 1.10
CA SER A 38 -15.01 4.73 -0.17
C SER A 38 -14.77 3.25 -0.41
N ARG A 39 -15.86 2.50 -0.62
CA ARG A 39 -15.82 1.04 -0.76
C ARG A 39 -15.44 0.63 -2.17
N PHE A 40 -15.03 -0.62 -2.32
CA PHE A 40 -14.78 -1.19 -3.64
C PHE A 40 -16.04 -1.17 -4.51
N GLY A 41 -15.91 -0.68 -5.74
CA GLY A 41 -17.01 -0.44 -6.67
C GLY A 41 -17.73 0.91 -6.50
N GLU A 42 -17.34 1.73 -5.51
CA GLU A 42 -17.82 3.10 -5.33
C GLU A 42 -16.79 4.10 -5.87
N GLU A 43 -17.28 5.28 -6.27
CA GLU A 43 -16.41 6.42 -6.59
C GLU A 43 -15.60 6.85 -5.37
N LEU A 44 -14.41 7.38 -5.61
CA LEU A 44 -13.57 7.93 -4.56
C LEU A 44 -14.13 9.27 -4.07
N ASN A 45 -14.56 9.29 -2.81
CA ASN A 45 -15.15 10.45 -2.17
C ASN A 45 -14.10 11.54 -1.86
N ASN A 46 -14.58 12.77 -1.67
CA ASN A 46 -13.69 13.91 -1.45
C ASN A 46 -12.90 13.80 -0.13
N ASP A 47 -13.49 13.26 0.94
CA ASP A 47 -12.78 13.13 2.21
C ASP A 47 -11.54 12.24 2.07
N ASP A 48 -11.67 11.10 1.39
CA ASP A 48 -10.55 10.20 1.13
C ASP A 48 -9.49 10.84 0.21
N ARG A 49 -9.91 11.62 -0.80
CA ARG A 49 -9.00 12.40 -1.67
C ARG A 49 -8.24 13.43 -0.86
N ASP A 50 -8.96 14.28 -0.14
CA ASP A 50 -8.42 15.42 0.60
C ASP A 50 -7.50 14.96 1.72
N ASN A 51 -7.83 13.85 2.40
CA ASN A 51 -6.99 13.28 3.45
C ASN A 51 -5.62 12.84 2.92
N LEU A 52 -5.58 12.14 1.78
CA LEU A 52 -4.31 11.69 1.20
C LEU A 52 -3.53 12.88 0.62
N THR A 53 -4.21 13.75 -0.12
CA THR A 53 -3.61 14.96 -0.72
C THR A 53 -2.98 15.84 0.36
N SER A 54 -3.73 16.17 1.42
CA SER A 54 -3.23 17.05 2.49
C SER A 54 -2.00 16.48 3.19
N LEU A 55 -1.96 15.17 3.42
CA LEU A 55 -0.81 14.50 4.03
C LEU A 55 0.42 14.60 3.12
N VAL A 56 0.25 14.32 1.83
CA VAL A 56 1.34 14.40 0.83
C VAL A 56 1.81 15.84 0.66
N GLU A 57 0.91 16.79 0.42
CA GLU A 57 1.25 18.21 0.26
C GLU A 57 2.03 18.74 1.46
N THR A 58 1.62 18.38 2.67
CA THR A 58 2.26 18.86 3.92
C THR A 58 3.65 18.26 4.11
N HIS A 59 3.85 16.98 3.75
CA HIS A 59 5.03 16.21 4.16
C HIS A 59 5.88 15.66 3.01
N HIS A 60 5.58 15.96 1.75
CA HIS A 60 6.25 15.36 0.59
C HIS A 60 7.78 15.48 0.64
N ALA A 61 8.32 16.59 1.14
CA ALA A 61 9.76 16.79 1.27
C ALA A 61 10.45 15.85 2.29
N GLU A 62 9.67 15.19 3.15
CA GLU A 62 10.11 14.23 4.16
C GLU A 62 9.75 12.78 3.79
N ILE A 63 8.96 12.57 2.74
CA ILE A 63 8.45 11.26 2.32
C ILE A 63 9.27 10.78 1.13
N ALA A 64 9.70 9.52 1.16
CA ALA A 64 10.33 8.87 0.01
C ALA A 64 9.33 8.05 -0.83
N ALA A 65 8.32 7.47 -0.17
CA ALA A 65 7.39 6.55 -0.81
C ALA A 65 6.03 6.49 -0.11
N LEU A 66 4.99 6.19 -0.89
CA LEU A 66 3.66 5.79 -0.43
C LEU A 66 3.55 4.26 -0.51
N VAL A 67 3.22 3.61 0.61
CA VAL A 67 3.12 2.15 0.74
C VAL A 67 1.69 1.75 1.08
N LEU A 68 1.08 0.86 0.28
CA LEU A 68 -0.28 0.39 0.51
C LEU A 68 -0.52 -1.05 0.03
N GLU A 69 -1.45 -1.75 0.67
CA GLU A 69 -2.05 -2.99 0.14
C GLU A 69 -3.14 -2.59 -0.86
N PRO A 70 -2.99 -2.83 -2.18
CA PRO A 70 -3.95 -2.36 -3.17
C PRO A 70 -5.29 -3.11 -3.10
N ILE A 71 -6.40 -2.36 -3.27
CA ILE A 71 -7.80 -2.81 -3.23
C ILE A 71 -8.27 -3.33 -1.87
N VAL A 72 -7.46 -4.09 -1.13
CA VAL A 72 -7.86 -4.77 0.11
C VAL A 72 -6.81 -4.62 1.19
N GLN A 73 -7.21 -4.05 2.33
CA GLN A 73 -6.40 -4.14 3.54
C GLN A 73 -6.77 -5.43 4.30
N GLY A 74 -5.89 -6.44 4.23
CA GLY A 74 -6.19 -7.77 4.75
C GLY A 74 -6.31 -7.79 6.27
N ALA A 75 -5.24 -7.42 6.97
CA ALA A 75 -5.24 -7.34 8.43
C ALA A 75 -6.14 -6.21 8.97
N GLY A 76 -6.49 -5.23 8.13
CA GLY A 76 -7.46 -4.17 8.43
C GLY A 76 -8.92 -4.63 8.46
N GLY A 77 -9.17 -5.95 8.47
CA GLY A 77 -10.49 -6.56 8.52
C GLY A 77 -11.06 -6.92 7.15
N MET A 78 -10.21 -7.34 6.20
CA MET A 78 -10.60 -7.58 4.80
C MET A 78 -11.32 -6.37 4.22
N TRP A 79 -10.72 -5.19 4.39
CA TRP A 79 -11.34 -3.92 4.03
C TRP A 79 -11.08 -3.58 2.57
N PHE A 80 -12.09 -3.84 1.72
CA PHE A 80 -12.10 -3.50 0.29
C PHE A 80 -12.43 -2.02 0.07
N TYR A 81 -11.56 -1.27 -0.58
CA TYR A 81 -11.74 0.16 -0.84
C TYR A 81 -11.75 0.48 -2.35
N SER A 82 -12.16 1.70 -2.69
CA SER A 82 -12.30 2.14 -4.08
C SER A 82 -10.98 2.04 -4.85
N ALA A 83 -11.05 1.51 -6.07
CA ALA A 83 -9.89 1.37 -6.95
C ALA A 83 -9.34 2.74 -7.38
N GLU A 84 -10.20 3.76 -7.51
CA GLU A 84 -9.82 5.14 -7.80
C GLU A 84 -8.85 5.73 -6.75
N TYR A 85 -8.81 5.19 -5.52
CA TYR A 85 -7.82 5.59 -4.52
C TYR A 85 -6.38 5.27 -4.97
N LEU A 86 -6.19 4.18 -5.73
CA LEU A 86 -4.89 3.80 -6.27
C LEU A 86 -4.43 4.77 -7.35
N GLU A 87 -5.35 5.18 -8.23
CA GLU A 87 -5.08 6.18 -9.28
C GLU A 87 -4.73 7.53 -8.66
N HIS A 88 -5.48 7.95 -7.64
CA HIS A 88 -5.18 9.18 -6.89
C HIS A 88 -3.81 9.12 -6.21
N ALA A 89 -3.46 8.00 -5.57
CA ALA A 89 -2.15 7.82 -4.97
C ALA A 89 -1.01 7.88 -6.01
N ARG A 90 -1.21 7.29 -7.21
CA ARG A 90 -0.25 7.37 -8.31
C ARG A 90 -0.05 8.79 -8.79
N GLN A 91 -1.14 9.54 -9.00
CA GLN A 91 -1.08 10.95 -9.41
C GLN A 91 -0.27 11.79 -8.42
N LEU A 92 -0.52 11.63 -7.12
CA LEU A 92 0.24 12.32 -6.08
C LEU A 92 1.71 11.91 -6.07
N CYS A 93 2.03 10.62 -6.25
CA CYS A 93 3.42 10.19 -6.34
C CYS A 93 4.14 10.82 -7.53
N ASP A 94 3.47 10.98 -8.67
CA ASP A 94 4.06 11.57 -9.86
C ASP A 94 4.25 13.09 -9.72
N GLU A 95 3.28 13.77 -9.10
CA GLU A 95 3.34 15.22 -8.86
C GLU A 95 4.43 15.61 -7.85
N PHE A 96 4.58 14.83 -6.78
CA PHE A 96 5.48 15.14 -5.67
C PHE A 96 6.81 14.36 -5.67
N ASP A 97 7.14 13.69 -6.79
CA ASP A 97 8.36 12.88 -6.96
C ASP A 97 8.54 11.79 -5.88
N LEU A 98 7.44 11.14 -5.50
CA LEU A 98 7.43 10.03 -4.56
C LEU A 98 7.43 8.70 -5.29
N LEU A 99 7.87 7.64 -4.60
CA LEU A 99 7.73 6.27 -5.09
C LEU A 99 6.40 5.68 -4.65
N LEU A 100 5.77 4.90 -5.51
CA LEU A 100 4.58 4.12 -5.18
C LEU A 100 4.95 2.66 -4.95
N VAL A 101 4.61 2.12 -3.78
CA VAL A 101 4.86 0.73 -3.41
C VAL A 101 3.54 0.02 -3.15
N PHE A 102 3.26 -1.02 -3.93
CA PHE A 102 2.12 -1.89 -3.70
C PHE A 102 2.55 -3.20 -3.03
N ASP A 103 1.92 -3.48 -1.89
CA ASP A 103 2.07 -4.74 -1.18
C ASP A 103 0.98 -5.72 -1.62
N GLU A 104 1.33 -6.52 -2.63
CA GLU A 104 0.48 -7.58 -3.17
C GLU A 104 0.80 -8.96 -2.63
N ILE A 105 1.46 -9.04 -1.47
CA ILE A 105 1.75 -10.31 -0.82
C ILE A 105 0.43 -11.05 -0.52
N ALA A 106 -0.63 -10.34 -0.11
CA ALA A 106 -1.93 -10.95 0.15
C ALA A 106 -2.88 -11.00 -1.06
N THR A 107 -2.83 -9.95 -1.90
CA THR A 107 -3.85 -9.68 -2.92
C THR A 107 -3.49 -10.23 -4.30
N GLY A 108 -2.20 -10.44 -4.59
CA GLY A 108 -1.75 -10.98 -5.86
C GLY A 108 -2.19 -12.43 -6.10
N PHE A 109 -2.06 -12.86 -7.36
CA PHE A 109 -2.40 -14.19 -7.87
C PHE A 109 -3.88 -14.55 -7.69
N GLY A 110 -4.78 -13.69 -8.18
CA GLY A 110 -6.20 -14.02 -8.31
C GLY A 110 -7.07 -13.74 -7.08
N ARG A 111 -6.52 -13.20 -5.97
CA ARG A 111 -7.26 -13.12 -4.71
C ARG A 111 -8.41 -12.11 -4.74
N THR A 112 -8.29 -11.07 -5.56
CA THR A 112 -9.28 -10.00 -5.73
C THR A 112 -10.18 -10.19 -6.95
N GLY A 113 -9.98 -11.27 -7.73
CA GLY A 113 -10.68 -11.52 -8.99
C GLY A 113 -9.85 -11.21 -10.24
N GLU A 114 -8.83 -10.38 -10.11
CA GLU A 114 -7.83 -10.10 -11.14
C GLU A 114 -6.50 -10.80 -10.84
N MET A 115 -5.59 -10.89 -11.82
CA MET A 115 -4.28 -11.52 -11.61
C MET A 115 -3.52 -10.81 -10.48
N PHE A 116 -3.41 -9.49 -10.54
CA PHE A 116 -2.95 -8.62 -9.48
C PHE A 116 -4.05 -7.63 -9.10
N ALA A 117 -4.07 -7.16 -7.86
CA ALA A 117 -5.03 -6.16 -7.41
C ALA A 117 -4.82 -4.79 -8.08
N VAL A 118 -3.60 -4.46 -8.50
CA VAL A 118 -3.36 -3.28 -9.34
C VAL A 118 -4.06 -3.36 -10.69
N ASP A 119 -4.33 -4.55 -11.23
CA ASP A 119 -4.98 -4.71 -12.55
C ASP A 119 -6.44 -4.22 -12.57
N HIS A 120 -7.00 -3.83 -11.42
CA HIS A 120 -8.31 -3.13 -11.35
C HIS A 120 -8.24 -1.68 -11.87
N VAL A 121 -7.04 -1.13 -12.09
CA VAL A 121 -6.77 0.23 -12.57
C VAL A 121 -5.64 0.24 -13.60
N ASP A 122 -5.59 1.26 -14.46
CA ASP A 122 -4.58 1.37 -15.53
C ASP A 122 -3.34 2.17 -15.08
N ILE A 123 -2.69 1.69 -14.01
CA ILE A 123 -1.47 2.29 -13.45
C ILE A 123 -0.46 1.21 -13.05
N ALA A 124 0.79 1.61 -12.80
CA ALA A 124 1.81 0.72 -12.25
C ALA A 124 2.51 1.35 -11.02
N PRO A 125 2.83 0.56 -9.98
CA PRO A 125 3.68 1.01 -8.89
C PRO A 125 5.15 1.05 -9.33
N ASP A 126 5.97 1.79 -8.59
CA ASP A 126 7.42 1.75 -8.74
C ASP A 126 8.01 0.44 -8.18
N VAL A 127 7.41 -0.08 -7.11
CA VAL A 127 7.76 -1.35 -6.49
C VAL A 127 6.52 -2.19 -6.22
N LEU A 128 6.57 -3.48 -6.56
CA LEU A 128 5.53 -4.47 -6.29
C LEU A 128 6.08 -5.60 -5.44
N CYS A 129 5.53 -5.78 -4.24
CA CYS A 129 5.88 -6.88 -3.33
C CYS A 129 4.94 -8.07 -3.54
N LEU A 130 5.51 -9.26 -3.74
CA LEU A 130 4.78 -10.52 -3.96
C LEU A 130 5.24 -11.59 -2.97
N GLY A 131 4.34 -12.52 -2.64
CA GLY A 131 4.60 -13.65 -1.76
C GLY A 131 3.39 -14.56 -1.67
N LYS A 132 3.20 -15.23 -0.53
CA LYS A 132 2.07 -16.14 -0.22
C LYS A 132 1.64 -17.02 -1.41
N ALA A 133 0.63 -16.57 -2.16
CA ALA A 133 0.04 -17.29 -3.28
C ALA A 133 1.00 -17.48 -4.47
N LEU A 134 2.13 -16.76 -4.52
CA LEU A 134 3.21 -16.92 -5.50
C LEU A 134 3.63 -18.38 -5.70
N THR A 135 3.63 -19.18 -4.63
CA THR A 135 3.99 -20.60 -4.67
C THR A 135 2.80 -21.51 -4.35
N GLY A 136 1.59 -20.95 -4.30
CA GLY A 136 0.41 -21.63 -3.77
C GLY A 136 0.56 -22.10 -2.32
N GLY A 137 1.51 -21.53 -1.56
CA GLY A 137 1.83 -21.96 -0.19
C GLY A 137 2.65 -23.25 -0.09
N THR A 138 3.20 -23.74 -1.20
CA THR A 138 3.99 -24.99 -1.22
C THR A 138 5.43 -24.81 -0.76
N MET A 139 5.98 -23.59 -0.87
CA MET A 139 7.31 -23.25 -0.40
C MET A 139 7.42 -21.76 -0.06
N THR A 140 8.35 -21.40 0.81
CA THR A 140 8.64 -20.00 1.13
C THR A 140 9.32 -19.32 -0.05
N LEU A 141 8.64 -18.33 -0.65
CA LEU A 141 9.20 -17.45 -1.66
C LEU A 141 8.50 -16.10 -1.59
N ALA A 142 9.27 -15.04 -1.81
CA ALA A 142 8.78 -13.69 -2.01
C ALA A 142 9.56 -13.05 -3.17
N ALA A 143 8.99 -12.04 -3.80
CA ALA A 143 9.65 -11.25 -4.82
C ALA A 143 9.37 -9.76 -4.59
N CYS A 144 10.35 -8.92 -4.90
CA CYS A 144 10.21 -7.48 -4.96
C CYS A 144 10.54 -7.09 -6.40
N LEU A 145 9.53 -6.66 -7.14
CA LEU A 145 9.68 -6.20 -8.52
C LEU A 145 9.86 -4.68 -8.48
N ALA A 146 10.76 -4.17 -9.31
CA ALA A 146 11.03 -2.74 -9.42
C ALA A 146 10.96 -2.33 -10.89
N ASN A 147 10.40 -1.16 -11.16
CA ASN A 147 10.43 -0.58 -12.51
C ASN A 147 11.83 -0.04 -12.87
N GLU A 148 12.00 0.39 -14.11
CA GLU A 148 13.30 0.91 -14.59
C GLU A 148 13.78 2.12 -13.79
N ARG A 149 12.87 3.00 -13.33
CA ARG A 149 13.20 4.19 -12.51
C ARG A 149 14.00 3.83 -11.24
N ILE A 150 13.75 2.64 -10.67
CA ILE A 150 14.43 2.16 -9.47
C ILE A 150 15.63 1.26 -9.80
N ALA A 151 15.55 0.52 -10.90
CA ALA A 151 16.53 -0.51 -11.23
C ALA A 151 17.83 0.03 -11.88
N THR A 152 17.83 1.28 -12.35
CA THR A 152 18.98 1.92 -13.04
C THR A 152 19.47 3.16 -12.30
#